data_AF-A0A7W6PRG0-F1
#
_entry.id   AF-A0A7W6PRG0-F1
#
_cell.length_a   1.000
_cell.length_b   1.000
_cell.length_c   1.000
_cell.angle_alpha   90.00
_cell.angle_beta   90.00
_cell.angle_gamma   90.00
#
_symmetry.space_group_name_H-M   'P 1'
#
loop_
_entity.id
_entity.type
_entity.pdbx_description
1 polymer ?
#
loop_
_entity_poly.entity_id
_entity_poly.type
_entity_poly.pdbx_seq_one_letter_code
_entity_poly.pdbx_strand_id
1 'polypeptide(L)'
;MTAHILVVDDDPVQRRLLKNAVERHGHTAHLAENGRIAIELLKRNRRQFNVIVLDLMMPEMDGLGFLQAAAEIDVDVPVIVQTGQGGIETVVQAMRAGAFDFVVKPVSPERIAASISNALKVDTREAKVKATRKTKGASIGFGDIVSASPDMLRVIDLAHRASQSNIPVVLEGESGVGKEMIARAIQASGERAHKPFITVNCGAIPANLVESILFGHEKGAFTGATERHTGKFVEADGGTLFLDEIGELPLDVQVKLLRAVQQGEIETVGASKVQKVDVRLISATNKDLIEEVRAGRFREDLYYRLNVFPITIPALRRRKEDIPHLARVFTERFSAEQKLPTTLTVGASAMALLTAYDWPGNIRQLENAIFRAVVLAEGPELTDKDFPQIAAQIPAYQSPELLATIVEPQPHDDPQDEQAALSDLLRSARADHNRTNSHHHPASDNIIVSTDDTGEVRKLADVEEELIRFALKFYRGQMSQVARKLGIGRSTLYRKLKDYGIDPDDPLKEAA
;
A
#
# COMPACT_ATOMS: atom_id res chain seq x y z
N MET A 1 -14.78 -21.12 -0.11
CA MET A 1 -14.27 -22.29 0.62
C MET A 1 -13.65 -21.76 1.89
N THR A 2 -14.06 -22.31 3.03
CA THR A 2 -13.42 -22.02 4.32
C THR A 2 -12.09 -22.75 4.33
N ALA A 3 -10.99 -22.00 4.16
CA ALA A 3 -9.65 -22.57 4.23
C ALA A 3 -9.18 -22.63 5.69
N HIS A 4 -8.36 -23.63 6.02
CA HIS A 4 -7.74 -23.73 7.33
C HIS A 4 -6.33 -23.18 7.26
N ILE A 5 -6.04 -22.18 8.09
CA ILE A 5 -4.76 -21.47 8.13
C ILE A 5 -4.08 -21.79 9.44
N LEU A 6 -2.85 -22.30 9.39
CA LEU A 6 -2.03 -22.53 10.59
C LEU A 6 -1.18 -21.29 10.84
N VAL A 7 -1.40 -20.61 11.97
CA VAL A 7 -0.62 -19.45 12.40
C VAL A 7 0.37 -19.88 13.48
N VAL A 8 1.65 -19.63 13.23
CA VAL A 8 2.77 -20.04 14.08
C VAL A 8 3.58 -18.80 14.45
N ASP A 9 3.47 -18.37 15.70
CA ASP A 9 4.12 -17.14 16.21
C ASP A 9 4.22 -17.27 17.74
N ASP A 10 5.33 -16.87 18.36
CA ASP A 10 5.53 -17.01 19.80
C ASP A 10 4.84 -15.90 20.60
N ASP A 11 4.65 -14.73 19.99
CA ASP A 11 3.99 -13.58 20.59
C ASP A 11 2.45 -13.80 20.66
N PRO A 12 1.88 -13.92 21.87
CA PRO A 12 0.44 -14.17 22.04
C PRO A 12 -0.43 -13.00 21.53
N VAL A 13 0.09 -11.78 21.48
CA VAL A 13 -0.62 -10.62 20.94
C VAL A 13 -0.72 -10.74 19.42
N GLN A 14 0.40 -11.07 18.75
CA GLN A 14 0.44 -11.22 17.30
C GLN A 14 -0.37 -12.42 16.82
N ARG A 15 -0.29 -13.56 17.50
CA ARG A 15 -1.17 -14.70 17.22
C ARG A 15 -2.65 -14.34 17.27
N ARG A 16 -3.08 -13.55 18.26
CA ARG A 16 -4.48 -13.09 18.37
C ARG A 16 -4.87 -12.14 17.24
N LEU A 17 -3.98 -11.22 16.86
CA LEU A 17 -4.22 -10.29 15.74
C LEU A 17 -4.35 -11.06 14.42
N LEU A 18 -3.45 -12.00 14.16
CA LEU A 18 -3.48 -12.86 12.98
C LEU A 18 -4.71 -13.75 12.95
N LYS A 19 -5.08 -14.34 14.09
CA LYS A 19 -6.32 -15.12 14.24
C LYS A 19 -7.53 -14.30 13.80
N ASN A 20 -7.69 -13.10 14.37
CA ASN A 20 -8.80 -12.21 14.03
C ASN A 20 -8.79 -11.80 12.56
N ALA A 21 -7.60 -11.53 11.99
CA ALA A 21 -7.47 -11.21 10.58
C ALA A 21 -7.91 -12.38 9.68
N VAL A 22 -7.47 -13.60 9.98
CA VAL A 22 -7.83 -14.82 9.24
C VAL A 22 -9.34 -15.11 9.34
N GLU A 23 -9.90 -15.05 10.55
CA GLU A 23 -11.32 -15.35 10.80
C GLU A 23 -12.25 -14.33 10.14
N ARG A 24 -11.88 -13.04 10.13
CA ARG A 24 -12.61 -11.99 9.40
C ARG A 24 -12.65 -12.22 7.89
N HIS A 25 -11.65 -12.90 7.33
CA HIS A 25 -11.62 -13.28 5.91
C HIS A 25 -12.34 -14.61 5.62
N GLY A 26 -13.12 -15.14 6.57
CA GLY A 26 -13.94 -16.34 6.38
C GLY A 26 -13.11 -17.63 6.34
N HIS A 27 -11.97 -17.64 7.03
CA HIS A 27 -11.08 -18.80 7.14
C HIS A 27 -11.00 -19.26 8.60
N THR A 28 -10.62 -20.51 8.83
CA THR A 28 -10.44 -21.06 10.17
C THR A 28 -8.97 -20.95 10.56
N ALA A 29 -8.68 -20.21 11.63
CA ALA A 29 -7.33 -20.08 12.16
C ALA A 29 -7.03 -21.16 13.21
N HIS A 30 -5.92 -21.88 13.01
CA HIS A 30 -5.32 -22.78 14.00
C HIS A 30 -4.04 -22.14 14.52
N LEU A 31 -3.78 -22.21 15.82
CA LEU A 31 -2.66 -21.51 16.43
C LEU A 31 -1.61 -22.49 16.95
N ALA A 32 -0.33 -22.18 16.72
CA ALA A 32 0.82 -22.84 17.32
C ALA A 32 1.78 -21.80 17.90
N GLU A 33 2.40 -22.11 19.03
CA GLU A 33 3.24 -21.16 19.77
C GLU A 33 4.72 -21.23 19.37
N ASN A 34 5.12 -22.27 18.64
CA ASN A 34 6.47 -22.46 18.12
C ASN A 34 6.47 -23.46 16.96
N GLY A 35 7.61 -23.57 16.26
CA GLY A 35 7.77 -24.47 15.12
C GLY A 35 7.58 -25.96 15.45
N ARG A 36 7.96 -26.40 16.67
CA ARG A 36 7.84 -27.82 17.06
C ARG A 36 6.38 -28.25 17.18
N ILE A 37 5.55 -27.46 17.87
CA ILE A 37 4.10 -27.72 18.00
C ILE A 37 3.44 -27.69 16.62
N ALA A 38 3.83 -26.76 15.76
CA ALA A 38 3.31 -26.67 14.40
C ALA A 38 3.63 -27.93 13.57
N ILE A 39 4.84 -28.48 13.65
CA ILE A 39 5.21 -29.75 12.99
C ILE A 39 4.42 -30.94 13.55
N GLU A 40 4.16 -31.00 14.86
CA GLU A 40 3.31 -32.05 15.43
C GLU A 40 1.86 -31.97 14.92
N LEU A 41 1.31 -30.76 14.81
CA LEU A 41 -0.02 -30.54 14.23
C LEU A 41 -0.07 -30.97 12.76
N LEU A 42 0.96 -30.66 11.98
CA LEU A 42 1.08 -31.10 10.59
C LEU A 42 1.18 -32.62 10.47
N LYS A 43 1.96 -33.28 11.34
CA LYS A 43 2.07 -34.76 11.34
C LYS A 43 0.74 -35.45 11.65
N ARG A 44 -0.08 -34.87 12.54
CA ARG A 44 -1.40 -35.41 12.91
C ARG A 44 -2.48 -35.12 11.86
N ASN A 45 -2.45 -33.94 11.24
CA ASN A 45 -3.53 -33.42 10.39
C ASN A 45 -3.03 -32.91 9.02
N ARG A 46 -2.16 -33.69 8.36
CA ARG A 46 -1.37 -33.31 7.16
C ARG A 46 -2.17 -32.68 6.01
N ARG A 47 -3.45 -33.04 5.84
CA ARG A 47 -4.34 -32.57 4.75
C ARG A 47 -5.38 -31.54 5.18
N GLN A 48 -5.33 -31.10 6.42
CA GLN A 48 -6.34 -30.18 6.95
C GLN A 48 -5.97 -28.73 6.70
N PHE A 49 -4.69 -28.39 6.59
CA PHE A 49 -4.21 -27.01 6.44
C PHE A 49 -3.97 -26.65 4.96
N ASN A 50 -4.36 -25.44 4.59
CA ASN A 50 -4.23 -24.93 3.21
C ASN A 50 -3.13 -23.88 3.08
N VAL A 51 -2.80 -23.17 4.18
CA VAL A 51 -1.72 -22.17 4.23
C VAL A 51 -1.13 -22.17 5.64
N ILE A 52 0.16 -21.90 5.74
CA ILE A 52 0.86 -21.67 7.01
C ILE A 52 1.35 -20.22 7.04
N VAL A 53 1.13 -19.51 8.14
CA VAL A 53 1.72 -18.20 8.43
C VAL A 53 2.70 -18.40 9.57
N LEU A 54 3.97 -18.11 9.34
CA LEU A 54 5.08 -18.52 10.21
C LEU A 54 5.96 -17.32 10.57
N ASP A 55 6.19 -17.07 11.86
CA ASP A 55 7.25 -16.15 12.31
C ASP A 55 8.64 -16.81 12.17
N LEU A 56 9.63 -16.05 11.71
CA LEU A 56 11.01 -16.55 11.65
C LEU A 56 11.68 -16.63 13.00
N MET A 57 11.35 -15.70 13.90
CA MET A 57 12.10 -15.53 15.15
C MET A 57 11.26 -16.06 16.31
N MET A 58 11.36 -17.35 16.58
CA MET A 58 10.65 -18.00 17.68
C MET A 58 11.61 -18.82 18.55
N PRO A 59 11.36 -18.94 19.87
CA PRO A 59 12.11 -19.84 20.74
C PRO A 59 11.89 -21.32 20.39
N GLU A 60 12.82 -22.16 20.83
CA GLU A 60 12.93 -23.60 20.54
C GLU A 60 13.23 -23.94 19.07
N MET A 61 12.26 -23.80 18.19
CA MET A 61 12.39 -24.05 16.76
C MET A 61 12.02 -22.78 16.02
N ASP A 62 13.03 -22.18 15.40
CA ASP A 62 12.89 -20.98 14.57
C ASP A 62 12.19 -21.29 13.24
N GLY A 63 11.78 -20.26 12.51
CA GLY A 63 11.04 -20.45 11.26
C GLY A 63 11.85 -21.12 10.15
N LEU A 64 13.19 -20.97 10.15
CA LEU A 64 14.05 -21.68 9.20
C LEU A 64 14.13 -23.19 9.51
N GLY A 65 14.29 -23.54 10.79
CA GLY A 65 14.22 -24.93 11.24
C GLY A 65 12.86 -25.57 10.99
N PHE A 66 11.77 -24.80 11.14
CA PHE A 66 10.43 -25.25 10.75
C PHE A 66 10.34 -25.56 9.25
N LEU A 67 10.82 -24.67 8.37
CA LEU A 67 10.76 -24.88 6.92
C LEU A 67 11.54 -26.12 6.49
N GLN A 68 12.73 -26.35 7.06
CA GLN A 68 13.52 -27.56 6.81
C GLN A 68 12.79 -28.82 7.28
N ALA A 69 12.26 -28.80 8.52
CA ALA A 69 11.52 -29.93 9.06
C ALA A 69 10.25 -30.22 8.25
N ALA A 70 9.54 -29.19 7.77
CA ALA A 70 8.35 -29.31 6.93
C ALA A 70 8.68 -29.95 5.57
N ALA A 71 9.83 -29.61 4.98
CA ALA A 71 10.31 -30.24 3.75
C ALA A 71 10.67 -31.72 3.95
N GLU A 72 11.31 -32.10 5.07
CA GLU A 72 11.62 -33.51 5.38
C GLU A 72 10.37 -34.39 5.54
N ILE A 73 9.26 -33.78 5.98
CA ILE A 73 7.97 -34.45 6.10
C ILE A 73 7.04 -34.17 4.91
N ASP A 74 7.57 -33.77 3.76
CA ASP A 74 6.84 -33.67 2.48
C ASP A 74 5.51 -32.89 2.62
N VAL A 75 5.57 -31.71 3.25
CA VAL A 75 4.43 -30.81 3.41
C VAL A 75 4.30 -29.92 2.18
N ASP A 76 3.29 -30.20 1.36
CA ASP A 76 2.96 -29.44 0.14
C ASP A 76 2.18 -28.12 0.43
N VAL A 77 2.05 -27.73 1.70
CA VAL A 77 1.26 -26.57 2.10
C VAL A 77 2.09 -25.29 1.97
N PRO A 78 1.64 -24.25 1.25
CA PRO A 78 2.39 -23.01 1.08
C PRO A 78 2.60 -22.28 2.42
N VAL A 79 3.85 -21.86 2.68
CA VAL A 79 4.26 -21.18 3.91
C VAL A 79 4.56 -19.71 3.66
N ILE A 80 3.81 -18.81 4.30
CA ILE A 80 4.02 -17.37 4.31
C ILE A 80 4.85 -17.02 5.54
N VAL A 81 5.98 -16.38 5.33
CA VAL A 81 6.94 -16.08 6.39
C VAL A 81 6.80 -14.64 6.88
N GLN A 82 6.90 -14.42 8.18
CA GLN A 82 6.87 -13.11 8.83
C GLN A 82 8.15 -12.88 9.62
N THR A 83 8.69 -11.65 9.63
CA THR A 83 9.87 -11.32 10.44
C THR A 83 9.90 -9.85 10.87
N GLY A 84 10.36 -9.57 12.08
CA GLY A 84 10.61 -8.20 12.57
C GLY A 84 11.94 -7.59 12.12
N GLN A 85 12.89 -8.40 11.63
CA GLN A 85 14.14 -7.91 11.06
C GLN A 85 14.14 -8.11 9.55
N GLY A 86 13.95 -7.01 8.80
CA GLY A 86 13.93 -6.98 7.34
C GLY A 86 15.30 -7.08 6.67
N GLY A 87 16.22 -7.89 7.21
CA GLY A 87 17.54 -8.11 6.62
C GLY A 87 17.44 -8.92 5.32
N ILE A 88 18.17 -8.49 4.29
CA ILE A 88 18.17 -9.14 2.95
C ILE A 88 18.54 -10.62 3.05
N GLU A 89 19.50 -10.99 3.91
CA GLU A 89 19.94 -12.37 4.10
C GLU A 89 18.83 -13.29 4.61
N THR A 90 18.07 -12.82 5.60
CA THR A 90 16.99 -13.59 6.25
C THR A 90 15.84 -13.87 5.29
N VAL A 91 15.51 -12.91 4.42
CA VAL A 91 14.47 -13.07 3.39
C VAL A 91 14.91 -14.09 2.34
N VAL A 92 16.16 -14.02 1.88
CA VAL A 92 16.71 -14.96 0.89
C VAL A 92 16.77 -16.38 1.46
N GLN A 93 17.16 -16.54 2.73
CA GLN A 93 17.19 -17.83 3.40
C GLN A 93 15.80 -18.45 3.53
N ALA A 94 14.78 -17.67 3.90
CA ALA A 94 13.40 -18.14 3.99
C ALA A 94 12.84 -18.61 2.64
N MET A 95 13.06 -17.83 1.57
CA MET A 95 12.61 -18.22 0.22
C MET A 95 13.31 -19.49 -0.28
N ARG A 96 14.62 -19.63 -0.03
CA ARG A 96 15.38 -20.86 -0.38
C ARG A 96 14.92 -22.09 0.39
N ALA A 97 14.47 -21.91 1.62
CA ALA A 97 13.93 -22.98 2.45
C ALA A 97 12.48 -23.37 2.07
N GLY A 98 11.92 -22.79 1.00
CA GLY A 98 10.60 -23.15 0.47
C GLY A 98 9.45 -22.24 0.89
N ALA A 99 9.73 -21.05 1.44
CA ALA A 99 8.68 -20.07 1.70
C ALA A 99 8.01 -19.61 0.40
N PHE A 100 6.68 -19.49 0.45
CA PHE A 100 5.83 -19.06 -0.66
C PHE A 100 5.84 -17.53 -0.84
N ASP A 101 5.71 -16.81 0.26
CA ASP A 101 5.71 -15.34 0.31
C ASP A 101 6.36 -14.92 1.64
N PHE A 102 6.83 -13.67 1.72
CA PHE A 102 7.40 -13.12 2.94
C PHE A 102 6.82 -11.74 3.26
N VAL A 103 6.87 -11.41 4.54
CA VAL A 103 6.26 -10.23 5.11
C VAL A 103 7.15 -9.67 6.23
N VAL A 104 7.43 -8.37 6.20
CA VAL A 104 8.19 -7.69 7.26
C VAL A 104 7.23 -7.02 8.24
N LYS A 105 7.41 -7.26 9.55
CA LYS A 105 6.64 -6.62 10.62
C LYS A 105 7.19 -5.19 10.86
N PRO A 106 6.34 -4.17 11.10
CA PRO A 106 4.89 -4.25 11.28
C PRO A 106 4.16 -4.41 9.95
N VAL A 107 3.27 -5.40 9.88
CA VAL A 107 2.48 -5.70 8.68
C VAL A 107 1.00 -5.43 8.91
N SER A 108 0.35 -4.86 7.90
CA SER A 108 -1.08 -4.66 7.89
C SER A 108 -1.85 -5.97 7.68
N PRO A 109 -3.00 -6.19 8.35
CA PRO A 109 -3.83 -7.38 8.15
C PRO A 109 -4.17 -7.68 6.68
N GLU A 110 -4.29 -6.64 5.85
CA GLU A 110 -4.59 -6.72 4.41
C GLU A 110 -3.43 -7.33 3.61
N ARG A 111 -2.17 -7.01 3.95
CA ARG A 111 -1.01 -7.61 3.28
C ARG A 111 -0.94 -9.11 3.57
N ILE A 112 -1.26 -9.51 4.80
CA ILE A 112 -1.33 -10.92 5.20
C ILE A 112 -2.48 -11.63 4.50
N ALA A 113 -3.66 -11.01 4.46
CA ALA A 113 -4.82 -11.56 3.76
C ALA A 113 -4.56 -11.70 2.26
N ALA A 114 -3.88 -10.74 1.63
CA ALA A 114 -3.47 -10.83 0.23
C ALA A 114 -2.46 -11.97 0.00
N SER A 115 -1.47 -12.13 0.89
CA SER A 115 -0.54 -13.25 0.85
C SER A 115 -1.26 -14.60 0.99
N ILE A 116 -2.20 -14.72 1.94
CA ILE A 116 -3.02 -15.93 2.15
C ILE A 116 -3.89 -16.21 0.92
N SER A 117 -4.55 -15.20 0.36
CA SER A 117 -5.36 -15.34 -0.86
C SER A 117 -4.52 -15.83 -2.04
N ASN A 118 -3.30 -15.32 -2.20
CA ASN A 118 -2.38 -15.75 -3.24
C ASN A 118 -1.86 -17.18 -3.01
N ALA A 119 -1.57 -17.56 -1.77
CA ALA A 119 -1.18 -18.92 -1.41
C ALA A 119 -2.31 -19.93 -1.69
N LEU A 120 -3.56 -19.60 -1.32
CA LEU A 120 -4.74 -20.43 -1.60
C LEU A 120 -5.02 -20.59 -3.10
N LYS A 121 -4.67 -19.60 -3.94
CA LYS A 121 -4.79 -19.73 -5.40
C LYS A 121 -3.82 -20.79 -5.95
N VAL A 122 -2.69 -21.05 -5.30
CA VAL A 122 -1.70 -22.04 -5.75
C VAL A 122 -2.13 -23.48 -5.47
N ASP A 123 -2.78 -23.72 -4.32
CA ASP A 123 -3.43 -25.01 -3.99
C ASP A 123 -4.51 -25.37 -5.05
N THR A 124 -5.23 -24.36 -5.57
CA THR A 124 -6.15 -24.56 -6.69
C THR A 124 -5.48 -24.71 -8.05
N ARG A 125 -4.22 -24.30 -8.22
CA ARG A 125 -3.49 -24.37 -9.51
C ARG A 125 -2.89 -25.74 -9.75
N GLU A 126 -2.32 -26.41 -8.76
CA GLU A 126 -1.80 -27.77 -8.95
C GLU A 126 -2.93 -28.80 -9.18
N ALA A 127 -4.07 -28.63 -8.50
CA ALA A 127 -5.28 -29.40 -8.77
C ALA A 127 -5.93 -29.07 -10.14
N LYS A 128 -5.82 -27.82 -10.63
CA LYS A 128 -6.34 -27.38 -11.95
C LYS A 128 -5.39 -27.60 -13.12
N VAL A 129 -4.10 -27.88 -12.91
CA VAL A 129 -3.18 -28.20 -14.03
C VAL A 129 -3.63 -29.47 -14.77
N LYS A 130 -4.34 -30.39 -14.10
CA LYS A 130 -4.93 -31.59 -14.74
C LYS A 130 -6.37 -31.41 -15.23
N ALA A 131 -7.09 -30.40 -14.75
CA ALA A 131 -8.47 -30.15 -15.13
C ALA A 131 -8.61 -28.72 -15.67
N THR A 132 -8.80 -28.61 -16.98
CA THR A 132 -9.27 -27.39 -17.69
C THR A 132 -8.27 -26.25 -17.84
N ARG A 133 -7.50 -26.38 -18.92
CA ARG A 133 -7.08 -25.36 -19.92
C ARG A 133 -8.17 -24.33 -20.35
N LYS A 134 -9.23 -24.12 -19.58
CA LYS A 134 -10.41 -23.30 -19.88
C LYS A 134 -10.76 -22.41 -18.69
N THR A 135 -10.00 -21.35 -18.51
CA THR A 135 -10.51 -20.06 -17.97
C THR A 135 -9.43 -19.02 -18.22
N LYS A 136 -9.44 -18.44 -19.43
CA LYS A 136 -8.79 -17.17 -19.71
C LYS A 136 -9.34 -16.16 -18.68
N GLY A 137 -8.49 -15.59 -17.84
CA GLY A 137 -8.86 -14.38 -17.12
C GLY A 137 -9.23 -13.31 -18.16
N ALA A 138 -10.32 -12.58 -17.93
CA ALA A 138 -10.69 -11.45 -18.76
C ALA A 138 -9.46 -10.52 -18.86
N SER A 139 -8.91 -10.35 -20.05
CA SER A 139 -7.83 -9.41 -20.30
C SER A 139 -8.39 -8.01 -20.08
N ILE A 140 -7.80 -7.25 -19.15
CA ILE A 140 -8.16 -5.86 -18.89
C ILE A 140 -7.99 -5.08 -20.20
N GLY A 141 -9.09 -4.67 -20.80
CA GLY A 141 -9.15 -3.90 -22.04
C GLY A 141 -9.38 -2.42 -21.78
N PHE A 142 -9.41 -1.62 -22.85
CA PHE A 142 -9.69 -0.18 -22.72
C PHE A 142 -11.09 0.11 -22.13
N GLY A 143 -12.06 -0.79 -22.32
CA GLY A 143 -13.40 -0.66 -21.74
C GLY A 143 -13.46 -0.84 -20.22
N ASP A 144 -12.41 -1.40 -19.61
CA ASP A 144 -12.31 -1.57 -18.15
C ASP A 144 -11.68 -0.33 -17.47
N ILE A 145 -11.14 0.62 -18.24
CA ILE A 145 -10.58 1.87 -17.72
C ILE A 145 -11.73 2.85 -17.49
N VAL A 146 -12.03 3.09 -16.22
CA VAL A 146 -13.06 4.05 -15.79
C VAL A 146 -12.54 5.47 -15.96
N SER A 147 -13.16 6.26 -16.82
CA SER A 147 -12.88 7.69 -16.95
C SER A 147 -14.05 8.47 -17.54
N ALA A 148 -14.23 9.70 -17.07
CA ALA A 148 -15.12 10.72 -17.59
C ALA A 148 -14.35 12.00 -18.02
N SER A 149 -13.08 12.13 -17.65
CA SER A 149 -12.26 13.30 -17.94
C SER A 149 -11.77 13.34 -19.40
N PRO A 150 -11.89 14.49 -20.10
CA PRO A 150 -11.36 14.67 -21.45
C PRO A 150 -9.85 14.38 -21.56
N ASP A 151 -9.09 14.66 -20.51
CA ASP A 151 -7.63 14.46 -20.49
C ASP A 151 -7.29 12.97 -20.52
N MET A 152 -8.02 12.15 -19.77
CA MET A 152 -7.83 10.71 -19.77
C MET A 152 -8.39 10.03 -21.01
N LEU A 153 -9.47 10.55 -21.60
CA LEU A 153 -9.95 10.07 -22.89
C LEU A 153 -8.89 10.25 -23.99
N ARG A 154 -8.14 11.36 -23.96
CA ARG A 154 -6.98 11.56 -24.86
C ARG A 154 -5.87 10.55 -24.60
N VAL A 155 -5.57 10.24 -23.33
CA VAL A 155 -4.60 9.20 -22.95
C VAL A 155 -5.02 7.83 -23.48
N ILE A 156 -6.30 7.48 -23.35
CA ILE A 156 -6.86 6.22 -23.84
C ILE A 156 -6.76 6.13 -25.37
N ASP A 157 -7.06 7.20 -26.11
CA ASP A 157 -6.90 7.24 -27.57
C ASP A 157 -5.43 7.06 -27.99
N LEU A 158 -4.50 7.75 -27.34
CA LEU A 158 -3.06 7.58 -27.59
C LEU A 158 -2.60 6.15 -27.31
N ALA A 159 -3.04 5.56 -26.20
CA ALA A 159 -2.73 4.18 -25.84
C ALA A 159 -3.32 3.18 -26.85
N HIS A 160 -4.52 3.43 -27.34
CA HIS A 160 -5.14 2.62 -28.39
C HIS A 160 -4.36 2.69 -29.70
N ARG A 161 -3.91 3.88 -30.12
CA ARG A 161 -3.03 4.01 -31.30
C ARG A 161 -1.69 3.28 -31.09
N ALA A 162 -1.12 3.38 -29.90
CA ALA A 162 0.10 2.68 -29.56
C ALA A 162 -0.07 1.15 -29.61
N SER A 163 -1.23 0.60 -29.26
CA SER A 163 -1.48 -0.85 -29.28
C SER A 163 -1.35 -1.46 -30.67
N GLN A 164 -1.63 -0.68 -31.72
CA GLN A 164 -1.61 -1.11 -33.13
C GLN A 164 -0.20 -1.25 -33.73
N SER A 165 0.86 -0.95 -32.98
CA SER A 165 2.24 -1.11 -33.43
C SER A 165 3.12 -1.73 -32.34
N ASN A 166 4.30 -2.21 -32.70
CA ASN A 166 5.28 -2.77 -31.76
C ASN A 166 6.30 -1.73 -31.28
N ILE A 167 6.03 -0.43 -31.43
CA ILE A 167 6.94 0.63 -30.97
C ILE A 167 7.04 0.62 -29.43
N PRO A 168 8.21 0.95 -28.87
CA PRO A 168 8.35 1.18 -27.43
C PRO A 168 7.43 2.31 -26.96
N VAL A 169 6.76 2.08 -25.84
CA VAL A 169 5.84 3.05 -25.21
C VAL A 169 6.39 3.43 -23.85
N VAL A 170 6.40 4.74 -23.54
CA VAL A 170 6.76 5.25 -22.21
C VAL A 170 5.53 5.87 -21.57
N LEU A 171 5.16 5.37 -20.40
CA LEU A 171 4.05 5.86 -19.59
C LEU A 171 4.60 6.74 -18.46
N GLU A 172 4.34 8.04 -18.53
CA GLU A 172 4.78 9.00 -17.53
C GLU A 172 3.62 9.41 -16.65
N GLY A 173 3.88 9.59 -15.36
CA GLY A 173 2.88 10.12 -14.43
C GLY A 173 3.16 9.71 -13.00
N GLU A 174 2.53 10.40 -12.06
CA GLU A 174 2.74 10.18 -10.63
C GLU A 174 2.44 8.72 -10.20
N SER A 175 2.90 8.35 -9.00
CA SER A 175 2.59 7.02 -8.48
C SER A 175 1.08 6.88 -8.27
N GLY A 176 0.53 5.74 -8.68
CA GLY A 176 -0.89 5.42 -8.46
C GLY A 176 -1.88 6.02 -9.48
N VAL A 177 -1.43 6.64 -10.58
CA VAL A 177 -2.33 7.18 -11.63
C VAL A 177 -2.94 6.12 -12.57
N GLY A 178 -2.48 4.87 -12.49
CA GLY A 178 -2.98 3.77 -13.33
C GLY A 178 -2.07 3.36 -14.50
N LYS A 179 -0.75 3.66 -14.46
CA LYS A 179 0.22 3.29 -15.51
C LYS A 179 0.16 1.81 -15.90
N GLU A 180 0.13 0.91 -14.92
CA GLU A 180 0.04 -0.54 -15.18
C GLU A 180 -1.26 -0.94 -15.88
N MET A 181 -2.39 -0.31 -15.53
CA MET A 181 -3.67 -0.59 -16.17
C MET A 181 -3.66 -0.18 -17.64
N ILE A 182 -3.08 0.98 -17.97
CA ILE A 182 -2.87 1.39 -19.36
C ILE A 182 -1.95 0.41 -20.09
N ALA A 183 -0.84 -0.02 -19.48
CA ALA A 183 0.07 -0.99 -20.09
C ALA A 183 -0.61 -2.33 -20.41
N ARG A 184 -1.46 -2.82 -19.49
CA ARG A 184 -2.27 -4.03 -19.71
C ARG A 184 -3.27 -3.84 -20.84
N ALA A 185 -3.96 -2.69 -20.90
CA ALA A 185 -4.90 -2.39 -21.98
C ALA A 185 -4.22 -2.32 -23.36
N ILE A 186 -3.03 -1.72 -23.43
CA ILE A 186 -2.19 -1.68 -24.64
C ILE A 186 -1.84 -3.11 -25.10
N GLN A 187 -1.40 -3.98 -24.17
CA GLN A 187 -1.08 -5.36 -24.52
C GLN A 187 -2.32 -6.14 -24.97
N ALA A 188 -3.44 -6.02 -24.24
CA ALA A 188 -4.68 -6.74 -24.51
C ALA A 188 -5.32 -6.37 -25.86
N SER A 189 -5.04 -5.17 -26.36
CA SER A 189 -5.57 -4.64 -27.63
C SER A 189 -4.53 -4.62 -28.76
N GLY A 190 -3.36 -5.24 -28.55
CA GLY A 190 -2.29 -5.33 -29.54
C GLY A 190 -2.17 -6.71 -30.18
N GLU A 191 -1.27 -6.84 -31.16
CA GLU A 191 -1.00 -8.10 -31.86
C GLU A 191 -0.52 -9.22 -30.92
N ARG A 192 0.09 -8.85 -29.78
CA ARG A 192 0.60 -9.74 -28.74
C ARG A 192 -0.40 -10.01 -27.60
N ALA A 193 -1.69 -9.74 -27.78
CA ALA A 193 -2.73 -9.91 -26.75
C ALA A 193 -2.79 -11.32 -26.12
N HIS A 194 -2.47 -12.36 -26.89
CA HIS A 194 -2.48 -13.75 -26.42
C HIS A 194 -1.09 -14.29 -26.02
N LYS A 195 -0.08 -13.43 -26.00
CA LYS A 195 1.31 -13.75 -25.64
C LYS A 195 1.61 -13.35 -24.19
N PRO A 196 2.75 -13.78 -23.61
CA PRO A 196 3.10 -13.41 -22.24
C PRO A 196 3.14 -11.90 -22.02
N PHE A 197 2.61 -11.44 -20.90
CA PHE A 197 2.76 -10.08 -20.39
C PHE A 197 3.49 -10.15 -19.05
N ILE A 198 4.79 -9.90 -19.08
CA ILE A 198 5.67 -9.99 -17.91
C ILE A 198 5.84 -8.59 -17.32
N THR A 199 5.65 -8.44 -16.02
CA THR A 199 5.76 -7.16 -15.31
C THR A 199 6.94 -7.20 -14.36
N VAL A 200 7.73 -6.13 -14.34
CA VAL A 200 8.86 -5.95 -13.40
C VAL A 200 8.80 -4.55 -12.83
N ASN A 201 8.77 -4.43 -11.50
CA ASN A 201 8.91 -3.14 -10.83
C ASN A 201 10.37 -2.95 -10.43
N CYS A 202 11.07 -2.06 -11.14
CA CYS A 202 12.49 -1.81 -10.94
C CYS A 202 12.77 -1.12 -9.59
N GLY A 203 11.85 -0.31 -9.08
CA GLY A 203 12.00 0.36 -7.78
C GLY A 203 11.80 -0.56 -6.56
N ALA A 204 11.11 -1.69 -6.73
CA ALA A 204 10.90 -2.67 -5.65
C ALA A 204 12.05 -3.68 -5.51
N ILE A 205 12.99 -3.70 -6.46
CA ILE A 205 14.08 -4.67 -6.53
C ILE A 205 15.39 -4.02 -6.07
N PRO A 206 16.18 -4.67 -5.18
CA PRO A 206 17.50 -4.19 -4.82
C PRO A 206 18.40 -4.01 -6.05
N ALA A 207 19.14 -2.90 -6.11
CA ALA A 207 19.97 -2.53 -7.26
C ALA A 207 20.98 -3.61 -7.67
N ASN A 208 21.51 -4.39 -6.72
CA ASN A 208 22.44 -5.48 -6.99
C ASN A 208 21.79 -6.75 -7.56
N LEU A 209 20.46 -6.87 -7.50
CA LEU A 209 19.71 -8.04 -7.99
C LEU A 209 18.93 -7.76 -9.28
N VAL A 210 18.69 -6.49 -9.61
CA VAL A 210 17.84 -6.12 -10.74
C VAL A 210 18.41 -6.64 -12.07
N GLU A 211 19.73 -6.65 -12.24
CA GLU A 211 20.40 -7.22 -13.41
C GLU A 211 20.10 -8.72 -13.56
N SER A 212 20.28 -9.47 -12.47
CA SER A 212 20.07 -10.91 -12.39
C SER A 212 18.60 -11.29 -12.64
N ILE A 213 17.66 -10.49 -12.15
CA ILE A 213 16.22 -10.71 -12.38
C ILE A 213 15.84 -10.39 -13.84
N LEU A 214 16.34 -9.29 -14.40
CA LEU A 214 16.00 -8.90 -15.77
C LEU A 214 16.61 -9.85 -16.81
N PHE A 215 17.90 -10.13 -16.70
CA PHE A 215 18.66 -10.85 -17.73
C PHE A 215 18.93 -12.32 -17.39
N GLY A 216 18.77 -12.74 -16.13
CA GLY A 216 19.08 -14.09 -15.67
C GLY A 216 20.55 -14.26 -15.31
N HIS A 217 20.88 -15.36 -14.64
CA HIS A 217 22.26 -15.70 -14.27
C HIS A 217 22.53 -17.19 -14.39
N GLU A 218 23.79 -17.52 -14.70
CA GLU A 218 24.28 -18.89 -14.62
C GLU A 218 24.72 -19.24 -13.19
N LYS A 219 24.79 -20.55 -12.91
CA LYS A 219 25.30 -21.04 -11.63
C LYS A 219 26.73 -20.55 -11.41
N GLY A 220 26.99 -19.93 -10.27
CA GLY A 220 28.30 -19.39 -9.89
C GLY A 220 28.60 -17.97 -10.42
N ALA A 221 27.64 -17.28 -11.02
CA ALA A 221 27.84 -15.93 -11.57
C ALA A 221 28.23 -14.86 -10.53
N PHE A 222 27.80 -15.02 -9.27
CA PHE A 222 28.18 -14.15 -8.14
C PHE A 222 28.12 -14.95 -6.82
N THR A 223 28.63 -14.35 -5.74
CA THR A 223 28.58 -14.96 -4.40
C THR A 223 27.13 -15.18 -3.97
N GLY A 224 26.70 -16.44 -3.92
CA GLY A 224 25.31 -16.83 -3.64
C GLY A 224 24.52 -17.38 -4.82
N ALA A 225 25.04 -17.36 -6.05
CA ALA A 225 24.40 -17.95 -7.24
C ALA A 225 24.54 -19.49 -7.27
N THR A 226 23.81 -20.19 -6.40
CA THR A 226 23.88 -21.66 -6.26
C THR A 226 23.20 -22.41 -7.40
N GLU A 227 22.21 -21.78 -8.04
CA GLU A 227 21.42 -22.34 -9.13
C GLU A 227 21.33 -21.34 -10.29
N ARG A 228 20.89 -21.82 -11.46
CA ARG A 228 20.65 -20.98 -12.63
C ARG A 228 19.28 -20.31 -12.52
N HIS A 229 19.18 -19.04 -12.91
CA HIS A 229 17.91 -18.32 -12.95
C HIS A 229 17.63 -17.79 -14.35
N THR A 230 16.40 -18.00 -14.84
CA THR A 230 15.93 -17.47 -16.12
C THR A 230 15.49 -16.02 -15.94
N GLY A 231 16.02 -15.12 -16.78
CA GLY A 231 15.68 -13.70 -16.72
C GLY A 231 14.29 -13.37 -17.27
N LYS A 232 13.75 -12.23 -16.85
CA LYS A 232 12.45 -11.72 -17.29
C LYS A 232 12.36 -11.44 -18.78
N PHE A 233 13.46 -11.08 -19.44
CA PHE A 233 13.50 -10.95 -20.90
C PHE A 233 13.23 -12.27 -21.62
N VAL A 234 13.76 -13.40 -21.09
CA VAL A 234 13.52 -14.73 -21.68
C VAL A 234 12.08 -15.19 -21.40
N GLU A 235 11.56 -14.92 -20.21
CA GLU A 235 10.15 -15.21 -19.88
C GLU A 235 9.17 -14.42 -20.78
N ALA A 236 9.56 -13.23 -21.21
CA ALA A 236 8.75 -12.34 -22.03
C ALA A 236 8.94 -12.56 -23.55
N ASP A 237 9.74 -13.53 -23.97
CA ASP A 237 10.06 -13.77 -25.38
C ASP A 237 8.80 -14.03 -26.22
N GLY A 238 8.70 -13.36 -27.37
CA GLY A 238 7.51 -13.32 -28.22
C GLY A 238 6.30 -12.58 -27.62
N GLY A 239 6.46 -11.96 -26.44
CA GLY A 239 5.43 -11.28 -25.67
C GLY A 239 5.74 -9.81 -25.42
N THR A 240 5.28 -9.29 -24.29
CA THR A 240 5.47 -7.91 -23.84
C THR A 240 6.09 -7.88 -22.45
N LEU A 241 7.12 -7.05 -22.27
CA LEU A 241 7.74 -6.78 -20.98
C LEU A 241 7.36 -5.36 -20.54
N PHE A 242 6.73 -5.27 -19.39
CA PHE A 242 6.39 -4.01 -18.72
C PHE A 242 7.41 -3.73 -17.62
N LEU A 243 8.16 -2.63 -17.78
CA LEU A 243 9.14 -2.14 -16.80
C LEU A 243 8.58 -0.93 -16.06
N ASP A 244 8.14 -1.14 -14.83
CA ASP A 244 7.65 -0.07 -13.95
C ASP A 244 8.81 0.57 -13.17
N GLU A 245 8.73 1.88 -12.97
CA GLU A 245 9.77 2.72 -12.38
C GLU A 245 11.15 2.58 -13.06
N ILE A 246 11.19 2.70 -14.39
CA ILE A 246 12.43 2.56 -15.19
C ILE A 246 13.55 3.54 -14.78
N GLY A 247 13.16 4.70 -14.23
CA GLY A 247 14.09 5.71 -13.70
C GLY A 247 14.81 5.30 -12.40
N GLU A 248 14.53 4.11 -11.85
CA GLU A 248 15.27 3.54 -10.71
C GLU A 248 16.37 2.56 -11.13
N LEU A 249 16.52 2.28 -12.44
CA LEU A 249 17.53 1.35 -12.90
C LEU A 249 18.96 1.90 -12.72
N PRO A 250 19.89 1.10 -12.19
CA PRO A 250 21.33 1.42 -12.19
C PRO A 250 21.89 1.63 -13.61
N LEU A 251 22.89 2.52 -13.75
CA LEU A 251 23.47 2.91 -15.05
C LEU A 251 24.08 1.73 -15.83
N ASP A 252 24.68 0.77 -15.14
CA ASP A 252 25.23 -0.47 -15.72
C ASP A 252 24.14 -1.37 -16.30
N VAL A 253 23.00 -1.45 -15.62
CA VAL A 253 21.81 -2.18 -16.09
C VAL A 253 21.17 -1.47 -17.29
N GLN A 254 21.17 -0.15 -17.30
CA GLN A 254 20.69 0.66 -18.44
C GLN A 254 21.48 0.37 -19.73
N VAL A 255 22.80 0.09 -19.64
CA VAL A 255 23.61 -0.31 -20.80
C VAL A 255 23.13 -1.63 -21.41
N LYS A 256 22.84 -2.62 -20.55
CA LYS A 256 22.35 -3.93 -21.00
C LYS A 256 20.93 -3.84 -21.55
N LEU A 257 20.09 -3.02 -20.92
CA LEU A 257 18.76 -2.73 -21.43
C LEU A 257 18.83 -2.10 -22.82
N LEU A 258 19.71 -1.13 -23.05
CA LEU A 258 19.89 -0.51 -24.36
C LEU A 258 20.21 -1.55 -25.45
N ARG A 259 21.11 -2.50 -25.16
CA ARG A 259 21.41 -3.62 -26.08
C ARG A 259 20.17 -4.47 -26.38
N ALA A 260 19.40 -4.81 -25.35
CA ALA A 260 18.16 -5.54 -25.52
C ALA A 260 17.15 -4.80 -26.41
N VAL A 261 16.99 -3.47 -26.25
CA VAL A 261 16.05 -2.67 -27.05
C VAL A 261 16.56 -2.38 -28.48
N GLN A 262 17.87 -2.27 -28.68
CA GLN A 262 18.45 -1.99 -30.00
C GLN A 262 18.63 -3.24 -30.85
N GLN A 263 19.15 -4.31 -30.26
CA GLN A 263 19.63 -5.50 -30.97
C GLN A 263 18.72 -6.72 -30.78
N GLY A 264 17.80 -6.67 -29.80
CA GLY A 264 17.03 -7.86 -29.40
C GLY A 264 17.92 -8.94 -28.81
N GLU A 265 19.04 -8.55 -28.20
CA GLU A 265 20.06 -9.45 -27.69
C GLU A 265 20.28 -9.20 -26.19
N ILE A 266 20.33 -10.28 -25.42
CA ILE A 266 20.60 -10.26 -23.99
C ILE A 266 21.78 -11.19 -23.65
N GLU A 267 22.49 -10.84 -22.58
CA GLU A 267 23.58 -11.63 -22.02
C GLU A 267 23.22 -11.99 -20.57
N THR A 268 23.20 -13.28 -20.25
CA THR A 268 22.99 -13.74 -18.88
C THR A 268 24.23 -13.44 -18.03
N VAL A 269 24.02 -13.07 -16.76
CA VAL A 269 25.12 -12.75 -15.84
C VAL A 269 25.99 -14.00 -15.65
N GLY A 270 27.30 -13.85 -15.87
CA GLY A 270 28.27 -14.94 -15.77
C GLY A 270 28.36 -15.85 -17.00
N ALA A 271 27.52 -15.66 -18.03
CA ALA A 271 27.65 -16.36 -19.30
C ALA A 271 28.23 -15.46 -20.39
N SER A 272 28.95 -16.07 -21.32
CA SER A 272 29.46 -15.42 -22.53
C SER A 272 28.54 -15.57 -23.75
N LYS A 273 27.40 -16.27 -23.59
CA LYS A 273 26.49 -16.57 -24.70
C LYS A 273 25.40 -15.50 -24.83
N VAL A 274 25.40 -14.83 -25.96
CA VAL A 274 24.32 -13.93 -26.37
C VAL A 274 23.07 -14.74 -26.75
N GLN A 275 21.92 -14.32 -26.26
CA GLN A 275 20.62 -14.88 -26.60
C GLN A 275 19.75 -13.82 -27.29
N LYS A 276 19.16 -14.18 -28.43
CA LYS A 276 18.17 -13.34 -29.10
C LYS A 276 16.80 -13.50 -28.46
N VAL A 277 16.13 -12.38 -28.22
CA VAL A 277 14.77 -12.29 -27.69
C VAL A 277 13.97 -11.28 -28.49
N ASP A 278 12.69 -11.59 -28.74
CA ASP A 278 11.75 -10.71 -29.41
C ASP A 278 10.71 -10.22 -28.41
N VAL A 279 10.98 -9.08 -27.78
CA VAL A 279 10.15 -8.54 -26.70
C VAL A 279 9.67 -7.13 -27.05
N ARG A 280 8.35 -6.92 -26.98
CA ARG A 280 7.80 -5.57 -27.02
C ARG A 280 7.98 -4.93 -25.65
N LEU A 281 8.53 -3.71 -25.61
CA LEU A 281 8.77 -3.01 -24.35
C LEU A 281 7.69 -1.95 -24.09
N ILE A 282 7.15 -1.95 -22.87
CA ILE A 282 6.37 -0.85 -22.32
C ILE A 282 7.07 -0.43 -21.03
N SER A 283 7.44 0.84 -20.90
CA SER A 283 8.12 1.36 -19.71
C SER A 283 7.22 2.36 -18.99
N ALA A 284 7.36 2.45 -17.68
CA ALA A 284 6.64 3.42 -16.86
C ALA A 284 7.58 4.10 -15.87
N THR A 285 7.31 5.37 -15.55
CA THR A 285 8.05 6.11 -14.53
C THR A 285 7.21 7.22 -13.90
N ASN A 286 7.53 7.54 -12.65
CA ASN A 286 7.06 8.75 -11.96
C ASN A 286 8.05 9.92 -11.98
N LYS A 287 9.26 9.74 -12.51
CA LYS A 287 10.30 10.78 -12.62
C LYS A 287 10.26 11.43 -14.00
N ASP A 288 10.79 12.65 -14.08
CA ASP A 288 11.10 13.29 -15.35
C ASP A 288 12.42 12.72 -15.89
N LEU A 289 12.36 11.90 -16.94
CA LEU A 289 13.55 11.26 -17.50
C LEU A 289 14.54 12.27 -18.09
N ILE A 290 14.08 13.44 -18.55
CA ILE A 290 14.97 14.47 -19.08
C ILE A 290 15.81 15.06 -17.95
N GLU A 291 15.21 15.31 -16.79
CA GLU A 291 15.94 15.74 -15.59
C GLU A 291 16.90 14.66 -15.08
N GLU A 292 16.49 13.38 -15.11
CA GLU A 292 17.38 12.27 -14.74
C GLU A 292 18.58 12.13 -15.69
N VAL A 293 18.40 12.43 -16.99
CA VAL A 293 19.51 12.50 -17.97
C VAL A 293 20.44 13.67 -17.64
N ARG A 294 19.91 14.87 -17.41
CA ARG A 294 20.72 16.05 -17.04
C ARG A 294 21.52 15.82 -15.76
N ALA A 295 20.94 15.09 -14.81
CA ALA A 295 21.59 14.75 -13.56
C ALA A 295 22.55 13.54 -13.65
N GLY A 296 22.73 12.95 -14.83
CA GLY A 296 23.63 11.82 -15.08
C GLY A 296 23.18 10.49 -14.44
N ARG A 297 21.92 10.39 -14.01
CA ARG A 297 21.33 9.18 -13.41
C ARG A 297 20.61 8.30 -14.43
N PHE A 298 20.30 8.86 -15.60
CA PHE A 298 19.74 8.14 -16.73
C PHE A 298 20.56 8.39 -17.99
N ARG A 299 20.77 7.36 -18.80
CA ARG A 299 21.57 7.51 -20.02
C ARG A 299 20.76 8.14 -21.14
N GLU A 300 21.37 9.11 -21.82
CA GLU A 300 20.76 9.82 -22.94
C GLU A 300 20.43 8.89 -24.13
N ASP A 301 21.32 7.95 -24.45
CA ASP A 301 21.12 6.98 -25.53
C ASP A 301 19.92 6.05 -25.30
N LEU A 302 19.73 5.59 -24.06
CA LEU A 302 18.57 4.82 -23.65
C LEU A 302 17.29 5.67 -23.67
N TYR A 303 17.35 6.91 -23.19
CA TYR A 303 16.21 7.82 -23.21
C TYR A 303 15.62 7.96 -24.62
N TYR A 304 16.43 8.31 -25.62
CA TYR A 304 15.93 8.46 -26.99
C TYR A 304 15.44 7.15 -27.61
N ARG A 305 15.95 6.00 -27.16
CA ARG A 305 15.53 4.70 -27.66
C ARG A 305 14.20 4.23 -27.06
N LEU A 306 13.93 4.60 -25.80
CA LEU A 306 12.67 4.27 -25.12
C LEU A 306 11.58 5.29 -25.46
N ASN A 307 11.91 6.58 -25.48
CA ASN A 307 10.96 7.69 -25.61
C ASN A 307 10.49 7.93 -27.05
N VAL A 308 10.06 6.86 -27.72
CA VAL A 308 9.52 6.90 -29.09
C VAL A 308 8.04 7.30 -29.07
N PHE A 309 7.28 6.79 -28.09
CA PHE A 309 5.87 7.09 -27.93
C PHE A 309 5.54 7.39 -26.45
N PRO A 310 5.78 8.63 -25.98
CA PRO A 310 5.41 9.04 -24.63
C PRO A 310 3.90 9.21 -24.47
N ILE A 311 3.37 8.75 -23.35
CA ILE A 311 2.00 8.96 -22.92
C ILE A 311 2.04 9.47 -21.47
N THR A 312 1.73 10.74 -21.28
CA THR A 312 1.66 11.36 -19.95
C THR A 312 0.26 11.20 -19.37
N ILE A 313 0.16 10.54 -18.22
CA ILE A 313 -1.09 10.27 -17.52
C ILE A 313 -1.31 11.35 -16.45
N PRO A 314 -2.42 12.10 -16.48
CA PRO A 314 -2.70 13.15 -15.52
C PRO A 314 -2.95 12.59 -14.11
N ALA A 315 -2.44 13.31 -13.11
CA ALA A 315 -2.75 13.08 -11.70
C ALA A 315 -4.25 13.26 -11.43
N LEU A 316 -4.79 12.54 -10.45
CA LEU A 316 -6.23 12.48 -10.16
C LEU A 316 -6.82 13.87 -9.83
N ARG A 317 -6.06 14.74 -9.14
CA ARG A 317 -6.46 16.14 -8.88
C ARG A 317 -6.72 16.99 -10.12
N ARG A 318 -6.14 16.64 -11.27
CA ARG A 318 -6.36 17.33 -12.55
C ARG A 318 -7.53 16.74 -13.34
N ARG A 319 -8.17 15.69 -12.82
CA ARG A 319 -9.28 14.96 -13.45
C ARG A 319 -10.29 14.52 -12.38
N LYS A 320 -10.78 15.48 -11.60
CA LYS A 320 -11.70 15.22 -10.47
C LYS A 320 -13.03 14.62 -10.94
N GLU A 321 -13.38 14.76 -12.22
CA GLU A 321 -14.56 14.16 -12.87
C GLU A 321 -14.53 12.62 -12.87
N ASP A 322 -13.34 12.02 -12.78
CA ASP A 322 -13.17 10.57 -12.68
C ASP A 322 -13.53 10.05 -11.28
N ILE A 323 -13.42 10.88 -10.23
CA ILE A 323 -13.54 10.45 -8.83
C ILE A 323 -14.92 9.83 -8.54
N PRO A 324 -16.06 10.42 -8.93
CA PRO A 324 -17.37 9.80 -8.66
C PRO A 324 -17.55 8.44 -9.33
N HIS A 325 -17.01 8.28 -10.53
CA HIS A 325 -17.11 7.04 -11.30
C HIS A 325 -16.23 5.95 -10.69
N LEU A 326 -14.96 6.29 -10.41
CA LEU A 326 -14.02 5.41 -9.72
C LEU A 326 -14.56 4.99 -8.36
N ALA A 327 -15.14 5.92 -7.60
CA ALA A 327 -15.64 5.63 -6.27
C ALA A 327 -16.79 4.63 -6.27
N ARG A 328 -17.74 4.77 -7.21
CA ARG A 328 -18.83 3.82 -7.40
C ARG A 328 -18.32 2.44 -7.80
N VAL A 329 -17.45 2.37 -8.80
CA VAL A 329 -16.90 1.09 -9.29
C VAL A 329 -16.11 0.36 -8.20
N PHE A 330 -15.28 1.09 -7.44
CA PHE A 330 -14.57 0.49 -6.31
C PHE A 330 -15.50 0.02 -5.20
N THR A 331 -16.51 0.82 -4.85
CA THR A 331 -17.50 0.44 -3.83
C THR A 331 -18.28 -0.80 -4.25
N GLU A 332 -18.70 -0.88 -5.50
CA GLU A 332 -19.40 -2.05 -6.06
C GLU A 332 -18.51 -3.29 -6.06
N ARG A 333 -17.29 -3.17 -6.60
CA ARG A 333 -16.32 -4.27 -6.66
C ARG A 333 -16.00 -4.78 -5.27
N PHE A 334 -15.71 -3.89 -4.32
CA PHE A 334 -15.35 -4.29 -2.96
C PHE A 334 -16.55 -4.86 -2.19
N SER A 335 -17.76 -4.34 -2.40
CA SER A 335 -18.97 -4.94 -1.81
C SER A 335 -19.16 -6.38 -2.28
N ALA A 336 -18.94 -6.64 -3.57
CA ALA A 336 -19.02 -7.98 -4.13
C ALA A 336 -17.91 -8.92 -3.62
N GLU A 337 -16.67 -8.42 -3.52
CA GLU A 337 -15.52 -9.18 -2.97
C GLU A 337 -15.70 -9.54 -1.49
N GLN A 338 -16.27 -8.62 -0.69
CA GLN A 338 -16.60 -8.84 0.71
C GLN A 338 -17.89 -9.68 0.90
N LYS A 339 -18.59 -10.03 -0.18
CA LYS A 339 -19.85 -10.78 -0.17
C LYS A 339 -20.91 -10.16 0.75
N LEU A 340 -20.98 -8.84 0.75
CA LEU A 340 -21.99 -8.13 1.51
C LEU A 340 -23.39 -8.49 0.96
N PRO A 341 -24.41 -8.58 1.83
CA PRO A 341 -25.76 -8.93 1.41
C PRO A 341 -26.39 -7.87 0.48
N THR A 342 -25.85 -6.65 0.47
CA THR A 342 -26.25 -5.57 -0.43
C THR A 342 -25.02 -4.76 -0.82
N THR A 343 -24.98 -4.32 -2.07
CA THR A 343 -23.93 -3.42 -2.55
C THR A 343 -24.05 -2.08 -1.85
N LEU A 344 -22.97 -1.65 -1.20
CA LEU A 344 -22.91 -0.35 -0.56
C LEU A 344 -23.01 0.76 -1.60
N THR A 345 -23.63 1.86 -1.22
CA THR A 345 -23.68 3.08 -2.03
C THR A 345 -22.75 4.13 -1.45
N VAL A 346 -22.32 5.10 -2.27
CA VAL A 346 -21.55 6.25 -1.78
C VAL A 346 -22.51 7.42 -1.62
N GLY A 347 -22.70 7.86 -0.38
CA GLY A 347 -23.62 8.95 -0.07
C GLY A 347 -23.09 10.32 -0.50
N ALA A 348 -23.99 11.31 -0.52
CA ALA A 348 -23.67 12.65 -1.02
C ALA A 348 -22.54 13.33 -0.20
N SER A 349 -22.55 13.17 1.13
CA SER A 349 -21.51 13.75 1.99
C SER A 349 -20.13 13.13 1.75
N ALA A 350 -20.07 11.79 1.62
CA ALA A 350 -18.85 11.09 1.23
C ALA A 350 -18.36 11.53 -0.14
N MET A 351 -19.27 11.62 -1.13
CA MET A 351 -18.91 11.99 -2.50
C MET A 351 -18.32 13.41 -2.58
N ALA A 352 -18.92 14.36 -1.86
CA ALA A 352 -18.41 15.73 -1.77
C ALA A 352 -16.99 15.75 -1.18
N LEU A 353 -16.78 15.03 -0.07
CA LEU A 353 -15.48 14.91 0.58
C LEU A 353 -14.42 14.27 -0.34
N LEU A 354 -14.76 13.16 -1.00
CA LEU A 354 -13.87 12.45 -1.92
C LEU A 354 -13.50 13.31 -3.13
N THR A 355 -14.43 14.11 -3.64
CA THR A 355 -14.19 15.00 -4.79
C THR A 355 -13.35 16.22 -4.40
N ALA A 356 -13.53 16.74 -3.17
CA ALA A 356 -12.78 17.89 -2.69
C ALA A 356 -11.29 17.57 -2.48
N TYR A 357 -10.96 16.37 -2.00
CA TYR A 357 -9.59 15.96 -1.72
C TYR A 357 -8.70 15.87 -2.98
N ASP A 358 -7.41 16.16 -2.83
CA ASP A 358 -6.46 16.23 -3.95
C ASP A 358 -5.75 14.91 -4.28
N TRP A 359 -5.90 13.88 -3.44
CA TRP A 359 -5.37 12.53 -3.70
C TRP A 359 -3.89 12.50 -4.11
N PRO A 360 -2.94 12.86 -3.22
CA PRO A 360 -1.50 12.78 -3.51
C PRO A 360 -1.02 11.37 -3.92
N GLY A 361 -1.70 10.31 -3.47
CA GLY A 361 -1.44 8.93 -3.91
C GLY A 361 -2.35 8.46 -5.06
N ASN A 362 -3.05 9.39 -5.71
CA ASN A 362 -3.89 9.20 -6.89
C ASN A 362 -4.94 8.08 -6.71
N ILE A 363 -5.21 7.31 -7.76
CA ILE A 363 -6.25 6.26 -7.78
C ILE A 363 -5.94 5.19 -6.73
N ARG A 364 -4.68 4.84 -6.50
CA ARG A 364 -4.28 3.85 -5.48
C ARG A 364 -4.69 4.30 -4.07
N GLN A 365 -4.56 5.58 -3.75
CA GLN A 365 -5.00 6.11 -2.45
C GLN A 365 -6.53 6.14 -2.36
N LEU A 366 -7.23 6.55 -3.42
CA LEU A 366 -8.69 6.52 -3.50
C LEU A 366 -9.25 5.11 -3.30
N GLU A 367 -8.69 4.14 -4.02
CA GLU A 367 -9.03 2.73 -3.94
C GLU A 367 -8.85 2.20 -2.51
N ASN A 368 -7.71 2.49 -1.87
CA ASN A 368 -7.45 2.08 -0.48
C ASN A 368 -8.40 2.74 0.53
N ALA A 369 -8.73 4.02 0.33
CA ALA A 369 -9.65 4.73 1.20
C ALA A 369 -11.07 4.14 1.13
N ILE A 370 -11.55 3.85 -0.09
CA ILE A 370 -12.87 3.25 -0.30
C ILE A 370 -12.90 1.81 0.18
N PHE A 371 -11.85 1.03 -0.06
CA PHE A 371 -11.74 -0.32 0.48
C PHE A 371 -11.87 -0.31 2.00
N ARG A 372 -11.13 0.57 2.69
CA ARG A 372 -11.22 0.71 4.15
C ARG A 372 -12.63 1.11 4.60
N ALA A 373 -13.27 2.05 3.91
CA ALA A 373 -14.62 2.48 4.22
C ALA A 373 -15.62 1.32 4.05
N VAL A 374 -15.55 0.55 2.96
CA VAL A 374 -16.39 -0.63 2.72
C VAL A 374 -16.21 -1.70 3.81
N VAL A 375 -14.97 -1.93 4.27
CA VAL A 375 -14.67 -2.93 5.30
C VAL A 375 -15.20 -2.52 6.68
N LEU A 376 -15.25 -1.22 6.97
CA LEU A 376 -15.68 -0.67 8.27
C LEU A 376 -17.14 -0.21 8.29
N ALA A 377 -17.84 -0.25 7.15
CA ALA A 377 -19.19 0.25 7.03
C ALA A 377 -20.17 -0.52 7.93
N GLU A 378 -20.94 0.21 8.72
CA GLU A 378 -22.00 -0.35 9.58
C GLU A 378 -23.39 -0.27 8.93
N GLY A 379 -23.54 0.54 7.87
CA GLY A 379 -24.80 0.78 7.16
C GLY A 379 -24.71 0.50 5.64
N PRO A 380 -25.83 0.64 4.90
CA PRO A 380 -25.90 0.37 3.46
C PRO A 380 -25.29 1.48 2.57
N GLU A 381 -24.82 2.57 3.18
CA GLU A 381 -24.32 3.77 2.50
C GLU A 381 -23.06 4.27 3.21
N LEU A 382 -22.03 4.61 2.44
CA LEU A 382 -20.81 5.25 2.91
C LEU A 382 -21.03 6.75 3.08
N THR A 383 -20.67 7.26 4.24
CA THR A 383 -20.78 8.66 4.66
C THR A 383 -19.40 9.28 4.86
N ASP A 384 -19.34 10.59 5.06
CA ASP A 384 -18.11 11.31 5.40
C ASP A 384 -17.42 10.79 6.67
N LYS A 385 -18.18 10.21 7.61
CA LYS A 385 -17.66 9.59 8.83
C LYS A 385 -16.81 8.35 8.56
N ASP A 386 -17.01 7.68 7.42
CA ASP A 386 -16.25 6.51 7.01
C ASP A 386 -14.86 6.87 6.44
N PHE A 387 -14.60 8.17 6.25
CA PHE A 387 -13.35 8.71 5.72
C PHE A 387 -12.65 9.69 6.70
N PRO A 388 -12.42 9.31 7.97
CA PRO A 388 -11.92 10.24 9.00
C PRO A 388 -10.51 10.78 8.69
N GLN A 389 -9.69 9.96 8.01
CA GLN A 389 -8.33 10.33 7.58
C GLN A 389 -8.31 11.42 6.51
N ILE A 390 -9.37 11.51 5.70
CA ILE A 390 -9.50 12.51 4.63
C ILE A 390 -10.15 13.77 5.19
N ALA A 391 -11.19 13.61 6.01
CA ALA A 391 -11.86 14.72 6.70
C ALA A 391 -10.86 15.53 7.55
N ALA A 392 -9.92 14.87 8.23
CA ALA A 392 -8.88 15.54 9.02
C ALA A 392 -7.90 16.40 8.20
N GLN A 393 -7.80 16.17 6.88
CA GLN A 393 -6.84 16.85 6.00
C GLN A 393 -7.48 17.96 5.16
N ILE A 394 -8.81 18.14 5.21
CA ILE A 394 -9.52 19.20 4.50
C ILE A 394 -9.96 20.26 5.52
N PRO A 395 -9.32 21.45 5.55
CA PRO A 395 -9.66 22.51 6.50
C PRO A 395 -11.14 22.94 6.44
N ALA A 396 -11.76 22.89 5.26
CA ALA A 396 -13.14 23.30 5.03
C ALA A 396 -14.20 22.39 5.68
N TYR A 397 -13.83 21.20 6.17
CA TYR A 397 -14.73 20.28 6.87
C TYR A 397 -14.70 20.45 8.41
N GLN A 398 -13.92 21.40 8.93
CA GLN A 398 -13.89 21.75 10.36
C GLN A 398 -14.94 22.80 10.74
N SER A 399 -15.66 23.37 9.77
CA SER A 399 -16.63 24.46 9.98
C SER A 399 -18.06 24.01 9.65
N PRO A 400 -18.99 23.95 10.64
CA PRO A 400 -20.38 23.51 10.42
C PRO A 400 -21.20 24.45 9.52
N GLU A 401 -20.66 25.60 9.10
CA GLU A 401 -21.34 26.60 8.26
C GLU A 401 -21.52 26.18 6.80
N LEU A 402 -20.68 25.26 6.27
CA LEU A 402 -20.75 24.82 4.86
C LEU A 402 -21.85 23.79 4.58
N LEU A 403 -22.41 23.15 5.62
CA LEU A 403 -23.58 22.28 5.48
C LEU A 403 -24.86 23.08 5.18
N ALA A 404 -24.88 24.38 5.52
CA ALA A 404 -26.05 25.23 5.36
C ALA A 404 -26.23 25.80 3.94
N THR A 405 -25.24 25.67 3.05
CA THR A 405 -25.26 26.31 1.72
C THR A 405 -25.58 25.38 0.55
N ILE A 406 -25.82 24.07 0.80
CA ILE A 406 -26.11 23.09 -0.28
C ILE A 406 -27.58 22.62 -0.27
N VAL A 407 -28.40 23.04 0.71
CA VAL A 407 -29.83 22.74 0.70
C VAL A 407 -30.57 23.92 0.06
N GLU A 408 -30.93 23.81 -1.22
CA GLU A 408 -32.02 24.62 -1.76
C GLU A 408 -33.30 24.30 -0.98
N PRO A 409 -33.97 25.28 -0.35
CA PRO A 409 -35.26 25.01 0.25
C PRO A 409 -36.34 25.10 -0.83
N GLN A 410 -37.10 24.01 -0.99
CA GLN A 410 -38.39 24.02 -1.68
C GLN A 410 -39.37 24.96 -0.96
N PRO A 411 -40.24 25.67 -1.68
CA PRO A 411 -41.14 26.65 -1.07
C PRO A 411 -42.31 25.96 -0.37
N HIS A 412 -42.53 26.26 0.92
CA HIS A 412 -43.77 25.96 1.62
C HIS A 412 -44.47 27.27 2.00
N ASP A 413 -45.75 27.34 1.66
CA ASP A 413 -46.70 28.42 1.94
C ASP A 413 -47.05 28.48 3.44
N ASP A 414 -46.66 29.55 4.15
CA ASP A 414 -47.53 30.43 4.97
C ASP A 414 -46.68 31.52 5.71
N PRO A 415 -47.00 32.84 5.65
CA PRO A 415 -46.06 33.89 6.06
C PRO A 415 -46.35 34.52 7.45
N GLN A 416 -46.63 33.73 8.50
CA GLN A 416 -46.94 34.30 9.83
C GLN A 416 -46.12 33.82 11.03
N ASP A 417 -45.21 32.84 10.89
CA ASP A 417 -44.42 32.33 12.02
C ASP A 417 -42.92 32.70 12.02
N GLU A 418 -42.41 33.35 10.97
CA GLU A 418 -40.96 33.67 10.87
C GLU A 418 -40.48 34.79 11.81
N GLN A 419 -41.33 35.73 12.20
CA GLN A 419 -40.91 36.86 13.04
C GLN A 419 -40.80 36.51 14.53
N ALA A 420 -41.51 35.48 15.00
CA ALA A 420 -41.42 35.02 16.39
C ALA A 420 -40.16 34.17 16.62
N ALA A 421 -39.88 33.22 15.72
CA ALA A 421 -38.75 32.30 15.83
C ALA A 421 -37.37 32.99 15.75
N LEU A 422 -37.24 34.02 14.89
CA LEU A 422 -35.99 34.77 14.76
C LEU A 422 -35.69 35.64 16.00
N SER A 423 -36.73 36.10 16.69
CA SER A 423 -36.59 36.91 17.91
C SER A 423 -36.19 36.08 19.14
N ASP A 424 -36.67 34.83 19.23
CA ASP A 424 -36.29 33.90 20.30
C ASP A 424 -34.88 33.31 20.09
N LEU A 425 -34.46 33.08 18.84
CA LEU A 425 -33.08 32.69 18.50
C LEU A 425 -32.05 33.79 18.82
N LEU A 426 -32.41 35.07 18.64
CA LEU A 426 -31.55 36.20 19.00
C LEU A 426 -31.52 36.47 20.51
N ARG A 427 -32.56 36.06 21.26
CA ARG A 427 -32.58 36.12 22.73
C ARG A 427 -31.79 34.99 23.38
N SER A 428 -31.86 33.76 22.84
CA SER A 428 -31.03 32.65 23.32
C SER A 428 -29.54 32.89 23.02
N ALA A 429 -29.21 33.41 21.83
CA ALA A 429 -27.84 33.76 21.45
C ALA A 429 -27.20 34.87 22.31
N ARG A 430 -28.00 35.79 22.88
CA ARG A 430 -27.51 36.84 23.80
C ARG A 430 -27.39 36.39 25.25
N ALA A 431 -28.12 35.34 25.66
CA ALA A 431 -28.03 34.79 27.02
C ALA A 431 -26.82 33.85 27.18
N ASP A 432 -26.38 33.18 26.10
CA ASP A 432 -25.23 32.27 26.14
C ASP A 432 -23.87 32.98 25.99
N HIS A 433 -23.83 34.22 25.47
CA HIS A 433 -22.59 34.99 25.32
C HIS A 433 -22.05 35.59 26.64
N ASN A 434 -22.79 35.50 27.75
CA ASN A 434 -22.37 36.01 29.07
C ASN A 434 -22.10 34.91 30.12
N ARG A 435 -21.92 33.66 29.69
CA ARG A 435 -21.50 32.53 30.54
C ARG A 435 -20.15 31.91 30.13
N THR A 436 -19.33 32.62 29.36
CA THR A 436 -17.92 32.28 29.16
C THR A 436 -17.08 32.83 30.31
N ASN A 437 -17.13 32.15 31.45
CA ASN A 437 -15.99 32.06 32.36
C ASN A 437 -16.22 30.89 33.32
N SER A 438 -15.21 30.03 33.41
CA SER A 438 -15.14 28.79 34.19
C SER A 438 -16.06 27.66 33.72
N HIS A 439 -15.49 26.72 32.95
CA HIS A 439 -15.51 25.28 33.25
C HIS A 439 -14.67 24.51 32.23
N HIS A 440 -13.55 23.95 32.70
CA HIS A 440 -12.76 22.92 32.02
C HIS A 440 -13.64 21.74 31.57
N HIS A 441 -13.53 21.36 30.30
CA HIS A 441 -13.92 20.03 29.83
C HIS A 441 -12.66 19.18 29.66
N PRO A 442 -12.57 18.00 30.31
CA PRO A 442 -11.38 17.16 30.29
C PRO A 442 -11.48 16.16 29.12
N ALA A 443 -11.05 16.56 27.93
CA ALA A 443 -10.89 15.64 26.79
C ALA A 443 -9.98 16.22 25.69
N SER A 444 -8.81 16.76 26.05
CA SER A 444 -7.77 17.14 25.08
C SER A 444 -6.39 17.22 25.72
N ASP A 445 -5.99 16.19 26.48
CA ASP A 445 -4.66 16.16 27.14
C ASP A 445 -3.50 15.77 26.20
N ASN A 446 -3.76 15.53 24.91
CA ASN A 446 -2.78 14.92 23.97
C ASN A 446 -2.44 15.79 22.74
N ILE A 447 -2.79 17.08 22.72
CA ILE A 447 -2.49 17.97 21.58
C ILE A 447 -1.52 19.04 22.06
N ILE A 448 -0.27 18.97 21.60
CA ILE A 448 0.70 20.05 21.78
C ILE A 448 0.39 21.12 20.74
N VAL A 449 -0.30 22.18 21.16
CA VAL A 449 -0.68 23.30 20.30
C VAL A 449 0.57 24.13 19.99
N SER A 450 0.85 24.39 18.71
CA SER A 450 2.04 25.13 18.26
C SER A 450 1.88 26.66 18.28
N THR A 451 0.64 27.13 18.47
CA THR A 451 0.28 28.54 18.57
C THR A 451 -0.23 28.86 19.97
N ASP A 452 0.01 30.07 20.44
CA ASP A 452 -0.59 30.56 21.69
C ASP A 452 -2.03 31.05 21.47
N ASP A 453 -2.68 31.49 22.56
CA ASP A 453 -4.06 32.01 22.54
C ASP A 453 -4.23 33.29 21.70
N THR A 454 -3.13 33.89 21.25
CA THR A 454 -3.11 35.06 20.37
C THR A 454 -2.85 34.71 18.91
N GLY A 455 -2.60 33.43 18.59
CA GLY A 455 -2.31 32.93 17.25
C GLY A 455 -0.84 33.07 16.84
N GLU A 456 0.06 33.45 17.74
CA GLU A 456 1.50 33.54 17.50
C GLU A 456 2.20 32.21 17.79
N VAL A 457 3.34 31.96 17.14
CA VAL A 457 4.11 30.71 17.30
C VAL A 457 4.75 30.66 18.69
N ARG A 458 4.45 29.60 19.45
CA ARG A 458 5.02 29.40 20.79
C ARG A 458 6.53 29.25 20.75
N LYS A 459 7.21 29.65 21.83
CA LYS A 459 8.66 29.46 21.94
C LYS A 459 8.97 27.98 22.02
N LEU A 460 10.06 27.57 21.37
CA LEU A 460 10.52 26.19 21.36
C LEU A 460 10.71 25.62 22.77
N ALA A 461 11.13 26.45 23.74
CA ALA A 461 11.32 26.04 25.13
C ALA A 461 10.01 25.61 25.82
N ASP A 462 8.90 26.28 25.51
CA ASP A 462 7.60 26.01 26.15
C ASP A 462 6.98 24.72 25.59
N VAL A 463 7.14 24.50 24.27
CA VAL A 463 6.74 23.27 23.58
C VAL A 463 7.60 22.08 24.03
N GLU A 464 8.91 22.31 24.23
CA GLU A 464 9.85 21.30 24.72
C GLU A 464 9.52 20.87 26.16
N GLU A 465 9.20 21.81 27.04
CA GLU A 465 8.80 21.50 28.42
C GLU A 465 7.51 20.66 28.47
N GLU A 466 6.48 21.06 27.72
CA GLU A 466 5.20 20.36 27.66
C GLU A 466 5.36 18.93 27.13
N LEU A 467 6.17 18.76 26.08
CA LEU A 467 6.50 17.45 25.52
C LEU A 467 7.25 16.55 26.52
N ILE A 468 8.17 17.12 27.30
CA ILE A 468 8.90 16.38 28.34
C ILE A 468 7.94 15.95 29.47
N ARG A 469 7.07 16.83 29.94
CA ARG A 469 6.05 16.49 30.96
C ARG A 469 5.08 15.41 30.46
N PHE A 470 4.62 15.54 29.22
CA PHE A 470 3.79 14.52 28.57
C PHE A 470 4.51 13.17 28.49
N ALA A 471 5.77 13.16 28.04
CA ALA A 471 6.55 11.92 27.93
C ALA A 471 6.79 11.27 29.30
N LEU A 472 7.04 12.05 30.36
CA LEU A 472 7.15 11.54 31.73
C LEU A 472 5.85 10.87 32.19
N LYS A 473 4.68 11.50 31.95
CA LYS A 473 3.35 10.96 32.27
C LYS A 473 3.08 9.67 31.49
N PHE A 474 3.29 9.70 30.17
CA PHE A 474 3.01 8.57 29.27
C PHE A 474 3.89 7.34 29.57
N TYR A 475 5.18 7.56 29.85
CA TYR A 475 6.14 6.48 30.15
C TYR A 475 6.31 6.23 31.67
N ARG A 476 5.40 6.75 32.51
CA ARG A 476 5.35 6.51 33.97
C ARG A 476 6.69 6.79 34.68
N GLY A 477 7.37 7.86 34.28
CA GLY A 477 8.65 8.28 34.89
C GLY A 477 9.87 7.44 34.51
N GLN A 478 9.79 6.53 33.54
CA GLN A 478 10.96 5.74 33.12
C GLN A 478 11.98 6.57 32.31
N MET A 479 12.92 7.23 33.01
CA MET A 479 13.88 8.20 32.44
C MET A 479 14.66 7.68 31.23
N SER A 480 15.12 6.43 31.25
CA SER A 480 15.85 5.82 30.13
C SER A 480 14.97 5.63 28.89
N GLN A 481 13.67 5.35 29.07
CA GLN A 481 12.70 5.20 27.99
C GLN A 481 12.29 6.56 27.43
N VAL A 482 12.06 7.54 28.32
CA VAL A 482 11.75 8.94 27.96
C VAL A 482 12.87 9.56 27.13
N ALA A 483 14.12 9.48 27.60
CA ALA A 483 15.28 10.01 26.88
C ALA A 483 15.43 9.38 25.47
N ARG A 484 15.31 8.04 25.38
CA ARG A 484 15.40 7.31 24.10
C ARG A 484 14.29 7.70 23.12
N LYS A 485 13.07 7.93 23.63
CA LYS A 485 11.89 8.26 22.80
C LYS A 485 11.84 9.72 22.38
N LEU A 486 12.36 10.63 23.21
CA LEU A 486 12.55 12.04 22.86
C LEU A 486 13.81 12.28 22.00
N GLY A 487 14.65 11.26 21.79
CA GLY A 487 15.86 11.38 20.97
C GLY A 487 16.99 12.21 21.63
N ILE A 488 16.92 12.44 22.94
CA ILE A 488 17.91 13.21 23.70
C ILE A 488 18.72 12.31 24.63
N GLY A 489 19.96 12.71 24.92
CA GLY A 489 20.81 11.98 25.88
C GLY A 489 20.24 12.04 27.31
N ARG A 490 20.43 11.00 28.12
CA ARG A 490 19.96 10.97 29.52
C ARG A 490 20.44 12.17 30.34
N SER A 491 21.71 12.55 30.20
CA SER A 491 22.28 13.74 30.86
C SER A 491 21.61 15.05 30.41
N THR A 492 21.16 15.10 29.16
CA THR A 492 20.41 16.25 28.61
C THR A 492 19.01 16.31 29.19
N LEU A 493 18.33 15.17 29.30
CA LEU A 493 17.03 15.08 29.97
C LEU A 493 17.11 15.56 31.42
N TYR A 494 18.05 15.05 32.23
CA TYR A 494 18.22 15.48 33.62
C TYR A 494 18.54 16.98 33.76
N ARG A 495 19.34 17.54 32.85
CA ARG A 495 19.59 18.99 32.82
C ARG A 495 18.32 19.77 32.53
N LYS A 496 17.54 19.34 31.54
CA LYS A 496 16.26 19.96 31.17
C LYS A 496 15.23 19.89 32.30
N LEU A 497 15.12 18.74 32.98
CA LEU A 497 14.25 18.61 34.16
C LEU A 497 14.61 19.63 35.24
N LYS A 498 15.90 19.84 35.49
CA LYS A 498 16.38 20.87 36.43
C LYS A 498 16.05 22.29 35.96
N ASP A 499 16.22 22.58 34.67
CA ASP A 499 15.95 23.89 34.08
C ASP A 499 14.43 24.23 34.14
N TYR A 500 13.57 23.21 34.06
CA TYR A 500 12.10 23.34 34.15
C TYR A 500 11.53 23.12 35.55
N GLY A 501 12.40 22.92 36.55
CA GLY A 501 11.99 22.71 37.95
C GLY A 501 11.15 21.45 38.18
N ILE A 502 11.38 20.38 37.41
CA ILE A 502 10.73 19.07 37.55
C ILE A 502 11.61 18.17 38.41
N ASP A 503 11.09 17.67 39.54
CA ASP A 503 11.82 16.72 40.39
C ASP A 503 12.03 15.36 39.69
N PRO A 504 13.29 14.94 39.43
CA PRO A 504 13.57 13.66 38.79
C PRO A 504 13.26 12.43 39.65
N ASP A 505 13.15 12.57 40.98
CA ASP A 505 12.89 11.47 41.91
C ASP A 505 11.38 11.30 42.22
N ASP A 506 10.54 12.30 41.88
CA ASP A 506 9.07 12.21 41.91
C ASP A 506 8.41 12.87 40.67
N PRO A 507 8.66 12.36 39.45
CA PRO A 507 8.29 13.01 38.19
C PRO A 507 6.78 13.02 37.90
N LEU A 508 5.98 12.33 38.71
CA LEU A 508 4.53 12.22 38.53
C LEU A 508 3.74 13.27 39.33
N LYS A 509 4.35 13.85 40.38
CA LYS A 509 3.67 14.80 41.27
C LYS A 509 3.61 16.22 40.71
N GLU A 510 4.54 16.57 39.82
CA GLU A 510 4.64 17.88 39.16
C GLU A 510 4.24 17.85 37.68
N ALA A 511 3.81 16.69 37.16
CA ALA A 511 3.26 16.53 35.81
C ALA A 511 1.71 16.58 35.79
N ALA A 512 1.09 17.05 36.87
CA ALA A 512 -0.35 17.18 37.07
C ALA A 512 -0.85 18.59 36.81
#